data_AF-A0A941PSR2-F1
#
_entry.id   AF-A0A941PSR2-F1
#
_cell.length_a   1.000
_cell.length_b   1.000
_cell.length_c   1.000
_cell.angle_alpha   90.00
_cell.angle_beta   90.00
_cell.angle_gamma   90.00
#
_symmetry.space_group_name_H-M   'P 1'
#
loop_
_entity.id
_entity.type
_entity.pdbx_description
1 polymer ?
#
loop_
_entity_poly.entity_id
_entity_poly.type
_entity_poly.pdbx_seq_one_letter_code
_entity_poly.pdbx_strand_id
1 'polypeptide(L)'
;MAGKQALREFQTRLAERLQAARSQGVAASWLAVRAGDERLLVPLSHAAEIFSWTDVQRVPYVQPWFMGVANLRGNLSGVVDLAAFLQGRASAPRSALALGQCRL
;
A
#
# COMPACT_ATOMS: atom_id res chain seq x y z
N MET A 1 -13.29 49.49 21.22
CA MET A 1 -12.09 49.34 20.34
C MET A 1 -11.39 47.98 20.46
N ALA A 2 -11.35 47.33 21.64
CA ALA A 2 -10.62 46.06 21.86
C ALA A 2 -11.14 44.84 21.06
N GLY A 3 -12.45 44.69 20.85
CA GLY A 3 -13.01 43.53 20.14
C GLY A 3 -12.67 43.45 18.65
N LYS A 4 -12.47 44.60 17.98
CA LYS A 4 -12.07 44.66 16.56
C LYS A 4 -10.62 44.21 16.35
N GLN A 5 -9.75 44.49 17.32
CA GLN A 5 -8.35 44.11 17.29
C GLN A 5 -8.20 42.60 17.54
N ALA A 6 -8.90 42.07 18.55
CA ALA A 6 -8.93 40.64 18.83
C ALA A 6 -9.48 39.82 17.65
N LEU A 7 -10.52 40.30 16.97
CA LEU A 7 -11.06 39.64 15.79
C LEU A 7 -10.07 39.63 14.62
N ARG A 8 -9.39 40.76 14.36
CA ARG A 8 -8.36 40.84 13.32
C ARG A 8 -7.20 39.89 13.59
N GLU A 9 -6.68 39.84 14.81
CA GLU A 9 -5.60 38.93 15.20
C GLU A 9 -6.01 37.45 15.08
N PHE A 10 -7.26 37.12 15.37
CA PHE A 10 -7.78 35.77 15.15
C PHE A 10 -7.87 35.44 13.65
N GLN A 11 -8.39 36.37 12.84
CA GLN A 11 -8.48 36.20 11.38
C GLN A 11 -7.11 36.04 10.73
N THR A 12 -6.11 36.84 11.13
CA THR A 12 -4.74 36.73 10.62
C THR A 12 -4.13 35.37 10.97
N ARG A 13 -4.25 34.93 12.23
CA ARG A 13 -3.75 33.60 12.65
C ARG A 13 -4.46 32.46 11.91
N LEU A 14 -5.76 32.58 11.65
CA LEU A 14 -6.51 31.58 10.91
C LEU A 14 -6.06 31.52 9.45
N ALA A 15 -5.90 32.69 8.81
CA ALA A 15 -5.44 32.79 7.43
C ALA A 15 -4.03 32.21 7.26
N GLU A 16 -3.11 32.52 8.18
CA GLU A 16 -1.75 31.96 8.19
C GLU A 16 -1.76 30.43 8.33
N ARG A 17 -2.59 29.88 9.24
CA ARG A 17 -2.71 28.41 9.40
C ARG A 17 -3.30 27.73 8.18
N LEU A 18 -4.32 28.33 7.54
CA LEU A 18 -4.91 27.79 6.31
C LEU A 18 -3.93 27.86 5.13
N GLN A 19 -3.14 28.95 5.02
CA GLN A 19 -2.12 29.11 3.99
C GLN A 19 -1.00 28.08 4.16
N ALA A 20 -0.53 27.85 5.40
CA ALA A 20 0.49 26.86 5.72
C ALA A 20 0.01 25.41 5.48
N ALA A 21 -1.25 25.10 5.80
CA ALA A 21 -1.82 23.79 5.50
C ALA A 21 -1.98 23.54 3.99
N ARG A 22 -2.17 24.60 3.18
CA ARG A 22 -2.18 24.50 1.71
C ARG A 22 -0.79 24.26 1.11
N SER A 23 0.27 24.78 1.72
CA SER A 23 1.64 24.65 1.21
C SER A 23 2.36 23.39 1.67
N GLN A 24 1.89 22.75 2.76
CA GLN A 24 2.28 21.39 3.10
C GLN A 24 1.64 20.42 2.10
N GLY A 25 2.31 20.19 0.98
CA GLY A 25 1.95 19.12 0.05
C GLY A 25 1.83 17.80 0.82
N VAL A 26 0.87 16.96 0.43
CA VAL A 26 0.66 15.64 1.04
C VAL A 26 1.99 14.90 1.04
N ALA A 27 2.58 14.68 2.22
CA ALA A 27 3.82 13.93 2.33
C ALA A 27 3.57 12.54 1.75
N ALA A 28 4.28 12.21 0.67
CA ALA A 28 4.16 10.91 0.03
C ALA A 28 4.51 9.85 1.08
N SER A 29 3.50 9.06 1.45
CA SER A 29 3.67 7.97 2.39
C SER A 29 4.08 6.73 1.59
N TRP A 30 5.13 6.04 2.01
CA TRP A 30 5.69 4.88 1.30
C TRP A 30 5.65 3.64 2.20
N LEU A 31 5.34 2.49 1.61
CA LEU A 31 5.43 1.18 2.24
C LEU A 31 6.69 0.47 1.74
N ALA A 32 7.61 0.17 2.65
CA ALA A 32 8.77 -0.67 2.34
C ALA A 32 8.38 -2.14 2.45
N VAL A 33 8.63 -2.91 1.39
CA VAL A 33 8.38 -4.34 1.34
C VAL A 33 9.60 -5.08 0.81
N ARG A 34 9.75 -6.34 1.22
CA ARG A 34 10.77 -7.23 0.67
C ARG A 34 10.10 -8.37 -0.10
N ALA A 35 10.50 -8.55 -1.36
CA ALA A 35 10.03 -9.63 -2.22
C ALA A 35 11.21 -10.52 -2.63
N GLY A 36 11.37 -11.67 -1.96
CA GLY A 36 12.59 -12.46 -2.08
C GLY A 36 13.79 -11.66 -1.56
N ASP A 37 14.78 -11.42 -2.41
CA ASP A 37 15.97 -10.63 -2.08
C ASP A 37 15.82 -9.13 -2.40
N GLU A 38 14.74 -8.75 -3.11
CA GLU A 38 14.50 -7.38 -3.55
C GLU A 38 13.82 -6.53 -2.48
N ARG A 39 14.29 -5.28 -2.32
CA ARG A 39 13.68 -4.28 -1.41
C ARG A 39 12.98 -3.24 -2.26
N LEU A 40 11.67 -3.07 -2.04
CA LEU A 40 10.80 -2.24 -2.86
C LEU A 40 10.13 -1.19 -1.99
N LEU A 41 9.86 -0.03 -2.59
CA LEU A 41 9.04 1.02 -2.01
C LEU A 41 7.77 1.15 -2.86
N VAL A 42 6.62 0.94 -2.23
CA VAL A 42 5.31 1.08 -2.86
C VAL A 42 4.65 2.35 -2.32
N PRO A 43 4.15 3.27 -3.17
CA PRO A 43 3.41 4.42 -2.66
C PRO A 43 2.13 3.93 -1.97
N LEU A 44 1.87 4.41 -0.74
CA LEU A 44 0.69 4.02 0.04
C LEU A 44 -0.62 4.37 -0.66
N SER A 45 -0.63 5.34 -1.58
CA SER A 45 -1.80 5.64 -2.42
C SER A 45 -2.24 4.47 -3.31
N HIS A 46 -1.34 3.54 -3.63
CA HIS A 46 -1.63 2.33 -4.40
C HIS A 46 -1.82 1.09 -3.52
N ALA A 47 -1.43 1.15 -2.25
CA ALA A 47 -1.61 0.06 -1.31
C ALA A 47 -2.98 0.19 -0.63
N ALA A 48 -3.93 -0.68 -1.00
CA ALA A 48 -5.27 -0.64 -0.41
C ALA A 48 -5.30 -1.28 0.99
N GLU A 49 -4.93 -2.56 1.07
CA GLU A 49 -5.04 -3.35 2.30
C GLU A 49 -3.89 -4.36 2.40
N ILE A 50 -3.49 -4.66 3.64
CA ILE A 50 -2.50 -5.68 3.96
C ILE A 50 -3.23 -6.83 4.64
N PHE A 51 -3.14 -8.02 4.05
CA PHE A 51 -3.82 -9.22 4.53
C PHE A 51 -2.82 -10.30 4.90
N SER A 52 -3.17 -11.08 5.92
CA SER A 52 -2.55 -12.38 6.15
C SER A 52 -2.79 -13.30 4.96
N TRP A 53 -1.84 -14.22 4.73
CA TRP A 53 -1.98 -15.21 3.68
C TRP A 53 -3.32 -15.97 3.79
N THR A 54 -4.00 -16.14 2.66
CA THR A 54 -5.24 -16.89 2.52
C THR A 54 -5.09 -17.90 1.39
N ASP A 55 -6.00 -18.87 1.30
CA ASP A 55 -5.96 -19.86 0.23
C ASP A 55 -6.15 -19.22 -1.15
N VAL A 56 -5.30 -19.63 -2.08
CA VAL A 56 -5.26 -19.14 -3.46
C VAL A 56 -5.66 -20.27 -4.39
N GLN A 57 -6.71 -20.05 -5.16
CA GLN A 57 -7.15 -21.01 -6.18
C GLN A 57 -6.34 -20.79 -7.46
N ARG A 58 -5.58 -21.83 -7.87
CA ARG A 58 -4.79 -21.80 -9.10
C ARG A 58 -5.68 -21.66 -10.32
N VAL A 59 -5.25 -20.84 -11.27
CA VAL A 59 -5.91 -20.65 -12.56
C VAL A 59 -5.05 -21.31 -13.65
N PRO A 60 -5.62 -22.16 -14.53
CA PRO A 60 -4.87 -22.78 -15.62
C PRO A 60 -4.54 -21.77 -16.73
N TYR A 61 -3.51 -22.08 -17.54
CA TYR A 61 -3.08 -21.28 -18.71
C TYR A 61 -2.65 -19.83 -18.41
N VAL A 62 -2.19 -19.57 -17.18
CA VAL A 62 -1.66 -18.27 -16.76
C VAL A 62 -0.14 -18.25 -16.78
N GLN A 63 0.42 -17.05 -16.66
CA GLN A 63 1.86 -16.87 -16.56
C GLN A 63 2.44 -17.56 -15.31
N PRO A 64 3.68 -18.09 -15.35
CA PRO A 64 4.23 -18.88 -14.24
C PRO A 64 4.42 -18.14 -12.91
N TRP A 65 4.41 -16.81 -12.91
CA TRP A 65 4.46 -15.95 -11.71
C TRP A 65 3.07 -15.64 -11.13
N PHE A 66 1.99 -15.97 -11.84
CA PHE A 66 0.63 -15.77 -11.39
C PHE A 66 0.20 -16.96 -10.53
N MET A 67 0.01 -16.73 -9.23
CA MET A 67 -0.27 -17.78 -8.26
C MET A 67 -1.74 -18.25 -8.33
N GLY A 68 -2.65 -17.37 -8.74
CA GLY A 68 -4.08 -17.69 -8.87
C GLY A 68 -4.96 -16.55 -8.41
N VAL A 69 -6.16 -16.88 -7.92
CA VAL A 69 -7.14 -15.94 -7.40
C VAL A 69 -7.49 -16.25 -5.94
N ALA A 70 -7.71 -15.20 -5.15
CA ALA A 70 -8.13 -15.28 -3.76
C ALA A 70 -9.38 -14.43 -3.54
N ASN A 71 -10.25 -14.88 -2.66
CA ASN A 71 -11.39 -14.08 -2.22
C ASN A 71 -10.98 -13.20 -1.03
N LEU A 72 -10.85 -11.90 -1.26
CA LEU A 72 -10.56 -10.91 -0.24
C LEU A 72 -11.85 -10.16 0.11
N ARG A 73 -12.53 -10.62 1.18
CA ARG A 73 -13.76 -10.01 1.71
C ARG A 73 -14.88 -9.82 0.67
N GLY A 74 -15.07 -10.80 -0.21
CA GLY A 74 -16.09 -10.76 -1.26
C GLY A 74 -15.57 -10.23 -2.60
N ASN A 75 -14.33 -9.71 -2.65
CA ASN A 75 -13.69 -9.29 -3.88
C ASN A 75 -12.73 -10.37 -4.38
N LEU A 76 -12.95 -10.84 -5.60
CA LEU A 76 -12.04 -11.76 -6.26
C LEU A 76 -10.78 -11.00 -6.72
N SER A 77 -9.64 -11.33 -6.11
CA SER A 77 -8.37 -10.64 -6.33
C SER A 77 -7.33 -11.59 -6.91
N GLY A 78 -6.59 -11.14 -7.93
CA GLY A 78 -5.47 -11.88 -8.49
C GLY A 78 -4.26 -11.85 -7.57
N VAL A 79 -3.60 -12.99 -7.39
CA VAL A 79 -2.42 -13.15 -6.55
C VAL A 79 -1.21 -13.43 -7.42
N VAL A 80 -0.17 -12.63 -7.25
CA VAL A 80 1.09 -12.69 -8.02
C VAL A 80 2.26 -12.87 -7.07
N ASP A 81 3.20 -13.76 -7.41
CA ASP A 81 4.49 -13.80 -6.74
C ASP A 81 5.34 -12.64 -7.25
N LEU A 82 5.39 -11.55 -6.48
CA LEU A 82 6.08 -10.32 -6.85
C LEU A 82 7.57 -10.55 -7.14
N ALA A 83 8.23 -11.43 -6.39
CA ALA A 83 9.64 -11.74 -6.60
C ALA A 83 9.86 -12.50 -7.91
N ALA A 84 8.94 -13.41 -8.26
CA ALA A 84 9.00 -14.15 -9.51
C ALA A 84 8.66 -13.26 -10.72
N PHE A 85 7.66 -12.39 -10.55
CA PHE A 85 7.23 -11.42 -11.56
C PHE A 85 8.36 -10.46 -11.95
N LEU A 86 9.02 -9.84 -10.97
CA LEU A 86 10.12 -8.89 -11.21
C LEU A 86 11.33 -9.55 -11.89
N GLN A 87 11.58 -10.83 -11.61
CA GLN A 87 12.70 -11.59 -12.16
C GLN A 87 12.33 -12.33 -13.45
N GLY A 88 11.09 -12.21 -13.94
CA GLY A 88 10.62 -12.91 -15.14
C GLY A 88 10.67 -14.44 -15.04
N ARG A 89 10.59 -14.98 -13.82
CA ARG A 89 10.71 -16.43 -13.56
C ARG A 89 9.41 -17.03 -13.05
N ALA A 90 9.37 -18.37 -13.00
CA ALA A 90 8.26 -19.07 -12.37
C ALA A 90 8.26 -18.91 -10.84
N SER A 91 7.07 -18.83 -10.26
CA SER A 91 6.89 -18.87 -8.80
C SER A 91 7.39 -20.22 -8.28
N ALA A 92 8.35 -20.20 -7.37
CA ALA A 92 8.78 -21.42 -6.69
C ALA A 92 7.63 -21.97 -5.83
N PRO A 93 7.42 -23.30 -5.76
CA PRO A 93 6.44 -23.88 -4.86
C PRO A 93 6.86 -23.59 -3.40
N ARG A 94 6.03 -22.84 -2.68
CA ARG A 94 6.21 -22.55 -1.26
C ARG A 94 5.16 -23.32 -0.46
N SER A 95 5.56 -23.85 0.70
CA SER A 95 4.61 -24.45 1.64
C SER A 95 3.68 -23.37 2.21
N ALA A 96 2.46 -23.75 2.63
CA ALA A 96 1.53 -22.83 3.29
C ALA A 96 2.16 -22.18 4.53
N LEU A 97 3.01 -22.91 5.27
CA LEU A 97 3.77 -22.38 6.40
C LEU A 97 4.76 -21.28 5.98
N ALA A 98 5.47 -21.45 4.86
CA ALA A 98 6.40 -20.42 4.36
C ALA A 98 5.65 -19.17 3.88
N LEU A 99 4.45 -19.33 3.32
CA LEU A 99 3.59 -18.22 2.89
C LEU A 99 2.98 -17.48 4.10
N GLY A 100 2.70 -18.20 5.19
CA GLY A 100 2.26 -17.63 6.46
C GLY A 100 3.35 -16.83 7.21
N GLN A 101 4.60 -16.86 6.76
CA GLN A 101 5.69 -16.04 7.31
C GLN A 101 5.72 -14.62 6.70
N CYS A 102 4.83 -14.29 5.76
CA CYS A 102 4.60 -12.92 5.32
C CYS A 102 4.17 -12.06 6.52
N ARG A 103 5.10 -11.28 7.05
CA ARG A 103 4.91 -10.33 8.14
C ARG A 103 5.38 -8.95 7.70
N LEU A 104 4.76 -7.91 8.24
CA LEU A 104 5.25 -6.54 8.17
C LEU A 104 6.52 -6.38 9.00
#